data_AF-A0A961K193-F1
#
_entry.id   AF-A0A961K193-F1
#
_cell.length_a   1.000
_cell.length_b   1.000
_cell.length_c   1.000
_cell.angle_alpha   90.00
_cell.angle_beta   90.00
_cell.angle_gamma   90.00
#
_symmetry.space_group_name_H-M   'P 1'
#
loop_
_entity.id
_entity.type
_entity.pdbx_description
1 polymer ?
#
loop_
_entity_poly.entity_id
_entity_poly.type
_entity_poly.pdbx_seq_one_letter_code
_entity_poly.pdbx_strand_id
1 'polypeptide(L)'
;MSFEPDELSRDGFVGGRLQILQPKFGYRAATDPVFLAAFTQARAGETLLDLGCGVGTAGLCVARRVPGVILHGLELQPAYAELARRNAEANGIPAVIHDGDLLALPRALREIAFDHVIMNPPFYAAGAATGAQDPGRDRAHREAAATGLDAWISAGMRRLRQGGAIVIVHRAERLAEILAALNGPAGAIEILPLVPRAGRPANRVLVRARKTRRAPLSLYNPLTIHEGKSHIRDGDDYTEDVVKVLRELSGLLLNSR
;
A
#
# COMPACT_ATOMS: atom_id res chain seq x y z
N MET A 1 6.34 4.81 -22.95
CA MET A 1 7.78 5.01 -22.66
C MET A 1 8.11 4.17 -21.45
N SER A 2 9.12 3.31 -21.55
CA SER A 2 9.68 2.53 -20.45
C SER A 2 10.84 3.29 -19.81
N PHE A 3 11.22 2.94 -18.59
CA PHE A 3 12.45 3.44 -17.97
C PHE A 3 13.67 2.74 -18.55
N GLU A 4 14.71 3.51 -18.88
CA GLU A 4 15.99 2.98 -19.32
C GLU A 4 16.80 2.38 -18.15
N PRO A 5 17.68 1.39 -18.38
CA PRO A 5 18.39 0.70 -17.30
C PRO A 5 19.21 1.61 -16.38
N ASP A 6 19.80 2.69 -16.91
CA ASP A 6 20.57 3.67 -16.16
C ASP A 6 19.69 4.63 -15.34
N GLU A 7 18.39 4.70 -15.63
CA GLU A 7 17.40 5.42 -14.83
C GLU A 7 16.90 4.61 -13.64
N LEU A 8 17.31 3.35 -13.48
CA LEU A 8 16.81 2.44 -12.46
C LEU A 8 17.83 2.19 -11.34
N SER A 9 17.34 2.04 -10.10
CA SER A 9 18.06 1.42 -8.99
C SER A 9 17.39 0.11 -8.60
N ARG A 10 18.18 -0.81 -8.02
CA ARG A 10 17.66 -2.04 -7.41
C ARG A 10 17.75 -1.90 -5.91
N ASP A 11 16.60 -1.81 -5.26
CA ASP A 11 16.50 -1.55 -3.84
C ASP A 11 16.01 -2.82 -3.12
N GLY A 12 16.65 -3.15 -2.00
CA GLY A 12 16.31 -4.30 -1.17
C GLY A 12 15.22 -3.96 -0.16
N PHE A 13 14.11 -4.69 -0.20
CA PHE A 13 13.01 -4.60 0.78
C PHE A 13 13.03 -5.83 1.69
N VAL A 14 12.45 -5.71 2.89
CA VAL A 14 12.29 -6.82 3.85
C VAL A 14 13.58 -7.59 4.13
N GLY A 15 14.62 -6.83 4.46
CA GLY A 15 15.97 -7.37 4.71
C GLY A 15 16.60 -7.99 3.46
N GLY A 16 16.24 -7.50 2.27
CA GLY A 16 16.73 -8.02 0.99
C GLY A 16 15.97 -9.22 0.45
N ARG A 17 14.93 -9.70 1.15
CA ARG A 17 14.06 -10.80 0.69
C ARG A 17 13.33 -10.46 -0.60
N LEU A 18 13.10 -9.17 -0.86
CA LEU A 18 12.60 -8.68 -2.14
C LEU A 18 13.60 -7.71 -2.77
N GLN A 19 13.82 -7.86 -4.06
CA GLN A 19 14.65 -6.97 -4.86
C GLN A 19 13.76 -6.22 -5.85
N ILE A 20 13.61 -4.91 -5.66
CA ILE A 20 12.66 -4.09 -6.42
C ILE A 20 13.44 -3.10 -7.28
N LEU A 21 13.25 -3.17 -8.59
CA LEU A 21 13.64 -2.13 -9.53
C LEU A 21 12.73 -0.93 -9.34
N GLN A 22 13.34 0.23 -9.11
CA GLN A 22 12.68 1.51 -8.95
C GLN A 22 13.34 2.53 -9.86
N PRO A 23 12.59 3.52 -10.38
CA PRO A 23 13.24 4.64 -11.04
C PRO A 23 14.00 5.47 -10.00
N LYS A 24 15.19 5.95 -10.37
CA LYS A 24 16.03 6.81 -9.53
C LYS A 24 15.32 8.12 -9.21
N PHE A 25 14.53 8.59 -10.17
CA PHE A 25 13.71 9.80 -10.16
C PHE A 25 12.23 9.42 -10.36
N GLY A 26 11.31 10.08 -9.66
CA GLY A 26 9.87 9.81 -9.71
C GLY A 26 9.31 9.21 -8.42
N TYR A 27 8.21 8.45 -8.57
CA TYR A 27 7.65 7.71 -7.45
C TYR A 27 8.57 6.56 -7.06
N ARG A 28 8.85 6.46 -5.76
CA ARG A 28 9.64 5.38 -5.16
C ARG A 28 8.92 4.87 -3.92
N ALA A 29 8.79 3.55 -3.84
CA ALA A 29 8.34 2.87 -2.65
C ALA A 29 9.37 3.05 -1.52
N ALA A 30 8.86 3.25 -0.31
CA ALA A 30 9.62 3.30 0.93
C ALA A 30 9.01 2.29 1.92
N THR A 31 8.85 2.65 3.19
CA THR A 31 8.36 1.73 4.23
C THR A 31 6.85 1.48 4.18
N ASP A 32 6.05 2.43 3.69
CA ASP A 32 4.57 2.36 3.71
C ASP A 32 4.00 1.09 3.03
N PRO A 33 4.46 0.68 1.82
CA PRO A 33 4.06 -0.60 1.20
C PRO A 33 4.32 -1.84 2.06
N VAL A 34 5.40 -1.85 2.85
CA VAL A 34 5.76 -2.99 3.70
C VAL A 34 4.84 -3.07 4.91
N PHE A 35 4.52 -1.92 5.52
CA PHE A 35 3.53 -1.84 6.60
C PHE A 35 2.13 -2.21 6.11
N LEU A 36 1.73 -1.72 4.93
CA LEU A 36 0.47 -2.09 4.28
C LEU A 36 0.39 -3.62 4.06
N ALA A 37 1.47 -4.19 3.53
CA ALA A 37 1.55 -5.62 3.34
C ALA A 37 1.46 -6.37 4.68
N ALA A 38 2.19 -5.96 5.71
CA ALA A 38 2.17 -6.60 7.02
C ALA A 38 0.79 -6.55 7.69
N PHE A 39 0.02 -5.49 7.48
CA PHE A 39 -1.35 -5.32 7.99
C PHE A 39 -2.40 -6.11 7.21
N THR A 40 -2.05 -6.63 6.03
CA THR A 40 -2.96 -7.41 5.17
C THR A 40 -3.02 -8.87 5.62
N GLN A 41 -4.16 -9.31 6.17
CA GLN A 41 -4.36 -10.67 6.66
C GLN A 41 -4.84 -11.63 5.56
N ALA A 42 -4.08 -11.70 4.46
CA ALA A 42 -4.31 -12.64 3.37
C ALA A 42 -3.92 -14.07 3.75
N ARG A 43 -4.53 -15.05 3.08
CA ARG A 43 -4.25 -16.48 3.20
C ARG A 43 -3.91 -17.06 1.83
N ALA A 44 -3.19 -18.19 1.82
CA ALA A 44 -2.93 -18.92 0.59
C ALA A 44 -4.25 -19.29 -0.11
N GLY A 45 -4.29 -19.14 -1.45
CA GLY A 45 -5.48 -19.35 -2.26
C GLY A 45 -6.43 -18.14 -2.36
N GLU A 46 -6.24 -17.10 -1.54
CA GLU A 46 -7.06 -15.88 -1.63
C GLU A 46 -6.56 -14.95 -2.76
N THR A 47 -7.50 -14.20 -3.32
CA THR A 47 -7.26 -13.23 -4.40
C THR A 47 -6.99 -11.84 -3.84
N LEU A 48 -5.93 -11.19 -4.33
CA LEU A 48 -5.52 -9.86 -3.88
C LEU A 48 -5.38 -8.91 -5.07
N LEU A 49 -5.95 -7.71 -4.94
CA LEU A 49 -5.71 -6.58 -5.84
C LEU A 49 -4.88 -5.51 -5.14
N ASP A 50 -3.71 -5.21 -5.68
CA ASP A 50 -2.93 -4.00 -5.37
C ASP A 50 -3.43 -2.88 -6.30
N LEU A 51 -4.31 -2.02 -5.79
CA LEU A 51 -4.91 -0.94 -6.55
C LEU A 51 -3.92 0.23 -6.57
N GLY A 52 -3.47 0.63 -7.77
CA GLY A 52 -2.40 1.62 -7.94
C GLY A 52 -1.05 1.06 -7.50
N CYS A 53 -0.64 -0.06 -8.08
CA CYS A 53 0.46 -0.85 -7.55
C CYS A 53 1.85 -0.23 -7.77
N GLY A 54 1.99 0.80 -8.62
CA GLY A 54 3.27 1.40 -8.95
C GLY A 54 4.25 0.36 -9.48
N VAL A 55 5.40 0.19 -8.83
CA VAL A 55 6.40 -0.85 -9.15
C VAL A 55 6.10 -2.22 -8.51
N GLY A 56 4.93 -2.39 -7.89
CA GLY A 56 4.43 -3.65 -7.33
C GLY A 56 4.81 -3.96 -5.88
N THR A 57 5.49 -3.05 -5.17
CA THR A 57 6.11 -3.35 -3.87
C THR A 57 5.15 -3.92 -2.81
N ALA A 58 3.95 -3.35 -2.66
CA ALA A 58 3.01 -3.77 -1.62
C ALA A 58 2.47 -5.18 -1.89
N GLY A 59 1.93 -5.41 -3.10
CA GLY A 59 1.44 -6.72 -3.54
C GLY A 59 2.51 -7.80 -3.47
N LEU A 60 3.74 -7.50 -3.91
CA LEU A 60 4.87 -8.43 -3.85
C LEU A 60 5.29 -8.75 -2.40
N CYS A 61 5.23 -7.77 -1.49
CA CYS A 61 5.43 -8.03 -0.06
C CYS A 61 4.38 -9.00 0.49
N VAL A 62 3.09 -8.84 0.13
CA VAL A 62 2.04 -9.78 0.56
C VAL A 62 2.28 -11.17 -0.02
N ALA A 63 2.53 -11.27 -1.32
CA ALA A 63 2.72 -12.55 -2.00
C ALA A 63 3.98 -13.30 -1.53
N ARG A 64 5.05 -12.60 -1.15
CA ARG A 64 6.23 -13.22 -0.54
C ARG A 64 5.95 -13.72 0.88
N ARG A 65 5.17 -12.98 1.66
CA ARG A 65 4.81 -13.35 3.05
C ARG A 65 3.81 -14.49 3.10
N VAL A 66 2.91 -14.55 2.13
CA VAL A 66 1.83 -15.53 2.04
C VAL A 66 1.92 -16.24 0.69
N PRO A 67 2.79 -17.26 0.56
CA PRO A 67 2.89 -18.04 -0.66
C PRO A 67 1.52 -18.62 -1.06
N GLY A 68 1.17 -18.50 -2.34
CA GLY A 68 -0.09 -18.98 -2.89
C GLY A 68 -1.23 -17.95 -2.94
N VAL A 69 -1.01 -16.70 -2.54
CA VAL A 69 -1.93 -15.59 -2.86
C VAL A 69 -1.95 -15.36 -4.37
N ILE A 70 -3.15 -15.16 -4.93
CA ILE A 70 -3.34 -14.85 -6.35
C ILE A 70 -3.28 -13.33 -6.51
N LEU A 71 -2.12 -12.82 -6.93
CA LEU A 71 -1.83 -11.39 -6.98
C LEU A 71 -2.21 -10.76 -8.32
N HIS A 72 -3.04 -9.72 -8.25
CA HIS A 72 -3.31 -8.79 -9.33
C HIS A 72 -2.85 -7.37 -8.95
N GLY A 73 -2.36 -6.61 -9.92
CA GLY A 73 -2.07 -5.19 -9.77
C GLY A 73 -2.80 -4.37 -10.83
N LEU A 74 -3.26 -3.17 -10.47
CA LEU A 74 -3.71 -2.15 -11.43
C LEU A 74 -2.75 -0.97 -11.37
N GLU A 75 -2.25 -0.52 -12.51
CA GLU A 75 -1.43 0.68 -12.60
C GLU A 75 -1.81 1.51 -13.83
N LEU A 76 -1.92 2.82 -13.63
CA LEU A 76 -2.31 3.77 -14.68
C LEU A 76 -1.16 4.05 -15.64
N GLN A 77 0.07 4.09 -15.12
CA GLN A 77 1.25 4.49 -15.87
C GLN A 77 1.99 3.24 -16.43
N PRO A 78 2.01 3.04 -17.76
CA PRO A 78 2.57 1.81 -18.36
C PRO A 78 4.03 1.54 -18.00
N ALA A 79 4.83 2.59 -17.78
CA ALA A 79 6.23 2.45 -17.37
C ALA A 79 6.38 1.79 -15.98
N TYR A 80 5.50 2.15 -15.03
CA TYR A 80 5.48 1.57 -13.69
C TYR A 80 4.86 0.18 -13.72
N ALA A 81 3.78 -0.02 -14.48
CA ALA A 81 3.18 -1.34 -14.69
C ALA A 81 4.20 -2.35 -15.22
N GLU A 82 5.04 -1.94 -16.16
CA GLU A 82 6.12 -2.77 -16.69
C GLU A 82 7.19 -3.09 -15.63
N LEU A 83 7.59 -2.11 -14.82
CA LEU A 83 8.47 -2.39 -13.67
C LEU A 83 7.84 -3.36 -12.67
N ALA A 84 6.54 -3.27 -12.41
CA ALA A 84 5.84 -4.21 -11.53
C ALA A 84 5.90 -5.65 -12.07
N ARG A 85 5.74 -5.84 -13.39
CA ARG A 85 5.90 -7.17 -14.03
C ARG A 85 7.33 -7.69 -13.87
N ARG A 86 8.33 -6.87 -14.21
CA ARG A 86 9.75 -7.22 -14.09
C ARG A 86 10.15 -7.53 -12.65
N ASN A 87 9.59 -6.81 -11.68
CA ASN A 87 9.82 -7.07 -10.26
C ASN A 87 9.17 -8.36 -9.79
N ALA A 88 7.95 -8.66 -10.26
CA ALA A 88 7.30 -9.93 -9.97
C ALA A 88 8.13 -11.11 -10.49
N GLU A 89 8.55 -11.04 -11.74
CA GLU A 89 9.41 -12.03 -12.39
C GLU A 89 10.76 -12.20 -11.66
N ALA A 90 11.47 -11.10 -11.40
CA ALA A 90 12.78 -11.13 -10.72
C ALA A 90 12.72 -11.70 -9.30
N ASN A 91 11.54 -11.69 -8.66
CA ASN A 91 11.34 -12.24 -7.32
C ASN A 91 10.67 -13.63 -7.34
N GLY A 92 10.42 -14.20 -8.52
CA GLY A 92 9.76 -15.50 -8.68
C GLY A 92 8.32 -15.53 -8.17
N ILE A 93 7.62 -14.39 -8.24
CA ILE A 93 6.25 -14.23 -7.72
C ILE A 93 5.29 -14.11 -8.91
N PRO A 94 4.35 -15.06 -9.09
CA PRO A 94 3.29 -14.91 -10.08
C PRO A 94 2.41 -13.70 -9.78
N ALA A 95 2.27 -12.81 -10.75
CA ALA A 95 1.40 -11.63 -10.65
C ALA A 95 0.83 -11.26 -12.02
N VAL A 96 -0.43 -10.82 -12.05
CA VAL A 96 -1.06 -10.28 -13.26
C VAL A 96 -1.22 -8.78 -13.11
N ILE A 97 -0.42 -8.02 -13.85
CA ILE A 97 -0.45 -6.55 -13.83
C ILE A 97 -1.29 -6.03 -15.00
N HIS A 98 -2.30 -5.24 -14.68
CA HIS A 98 -3.22 -4.61 -15.63
C HIS A 98 -2.87 -3.13 -15.78
N ASP A 99 -2.65 -2.70 -17.02
CA ASP A 99 -2.59 -1.27 -17.34
C ASP A 99 -4.02 -0.71 -17.37
N GLY A 100 -4.28 0.35 -16.61
CA GLY A 100 -5.57 1.02 -16.68
C GLY A 100 -5.85 2.03 -15.58
N ASP A 101 -6.93 2.77 -15.81
CA ASP A 101 -7.44 3.77 -14.88
C ASP A 101 -8.45 3.13 -13.91
N LEU A 102 -8.34 3.44 -12.62
CA LEU A 102 -9.30 3.00 -11.60
C LEU A 102 -10.69 3.61 -11.79
N LEU A 103 -10.78 4.77 -12.45
CA LEU A 103 -12.05 5.41 -12.83
C LEU A 103 -12.70 4.68 -14.03
N ALA A 104 -11.90 3.99 -14.84
CA ALA A 104 -12.33 3.23 -16.01
C ALA A 104 -11.72 1.82 -16.02
N LEU A 105 -12.04 1.03 -14.98
CA LEU A 105 -11.39 -0.27 -14.73
C LEU A 105 -11.41 -1.20 -15.96
N PRO A 106 -10.26 -1.83 -16.29
CA PRO A 106 -10.16 -2.84 -17.34
C PRO A 106 -11.20 -3.95 -17.15
N ARG A 107 -11.80 -4.41 -18.25
CA ARG A 107 -12.84 -5.46 -18.21
C ARG A 107 -12.37 -6.71 -17.45
N ALA A 108 -11.13 -7.14 -17.67
CA ALA A 108 -10.54 -8.30 -17.00
C ALA A 108 -10.54 -8.17 -15.47
N LEU A 109 -10.31 -6.97 -14.92
CA LEU A 109 -10.44 -6.73 -13.48
C LEU A 109 -11.90 -6.58 -13.03
N ARG A 110 -12.81 -6.21 -13.94
CA ARG A 110 -14.20 -6.03 -13.58
C ARG A 110 -14.95 -7.33 -13.31
N GLU A 111 -14.47 -8.43 -13.87
CA GLU A 111 -15.05 -9.76 -13.76
C GLU A 111 -14.52 -10.55 -12.56
N ILE A 112 -13.52 -10.01 -11.84
CA ILE A 112 -12.93 -10.64 -10.65
C ILE A 112 -13.46 -9.98 -9.38
N ALA A 113 -13.88 -10.81 -8.42
CA ALA A 113 -14.19 -10.38 -7.05
C ALA A 113 -13.06 -10.81 -6.12
N PHE A 114 -12.49 -9.84 -5.41
CA PHE A 114 -11.26 -10.04 -4.62
C PHE A 114 -11.55 -10.29 -3.14
N ASP A 115 -10.76 -11.15 -2.51
CA ASP A 115 -10.72 -11.31 -1.05
C ASP A 115 -10.13 -10.08 -0.37
N HIS A 116 -9.07 -9.52 -0.97
CA HIS A 116 -8.37 -8.34 -0.47
C HIS A 116 -8.15 -7.32 -1.57
N VAL A 117 -8.36 -6.04 -1.22
CA VAL A 117 -7.90 -4.92 -2.03
C VAL A 117 -6.99 -4.09 -1.13
N ILE A 118 -5.74 -3.90 -1.54
CA ILE A 118 -4.78 -3.05 -0.84
C ILE A 118 -4.52 -1.80 -1.65
N MET A 119 -4.23 -0.68 -0.99
CA MET A 119 -3.84 0.56 -1.66
C MET A 119 -2.93 1.43 -0.82
N ASN A 120 -1.95 2.02 -1.48
CA ASN A 120 -1.11 3.10 -0.98
C ASN A 120 -1.25 4.30 -1.93
N PRO A 121 -2.42 4.98 -1.93
CA PRO A 121 -2.68 6.03 -2.88
C PRO A 121 -1.76 7.23 -2.63
N PRO A 122 -1.51 8.07 -3.65
CA PRO A 122 -0.61 9.22 -3.48
C PRO A 122 -1.14 10.19 -2.43
N PHE A 123 -0.23 10.73 -1.62
CA PHE A 123 -0.62 11.44 -0.40
C PHE A 123 -1.17 12.86 -0.58
N TYR A 124 -0.96 13.50 -1.73
CA TYR A 124 -1.25 14.92 -1.93
C TYR A 124 -2.59 15.15 -2.61
N ALA A 125 -3.38 16.09 -2.08
CA ALA A 125 -4.60 16.59 -2.70
C ALA A 125 -4.27 17.55 -3.87
N ALA A 126 -5.26 17.81 -4.72
CA ALA A 126 -5.13 18.79 -5.81
C ALA A 126 -4.65 20.14 -5.29
N GLY A 127 -3.56 20.64 -5.88
CA GLY A 127 -3.00 21.96 -5.58
C GLY A 127 -2.04 22.05 -4.39
N ALA A 128 -1.81 20.97 -3.63
CA ALA A 128 -0.86 20.98 -2.49
C ALA A 128 0.59 20.61 -2.87
N ALA A 129 0.89 20.43 -4.15
CA ALA A 129 2.23 20.14 -4.64
C ALA A 129 3.08 21.41 -4.65
N THR A 130 3.49 21.89 -3.47
CA THR A 130 4.62 22.82 -3.38
C THR A 130 5.90 22.03 -3.66
N GLY A 131 6.39 22.12 -4.91
CA GLY A 131 7.79 21.86 -5.23
C GLY A 131 8.22 20.40 -5.42
N ALA A 132 7.44 19.56 -6.11
CA ALA A 132 8.03 18.37 -6.70
C ALA A 132 8.85 18.79 -7.94
N GLN A 133 10.18 18.88 -7.80
CA GLN A 133 11.11 19.16 -8.91
C GLN A 133 11.19 18.01 -9.93
N ASP A 134 10.37 16.96 -9.77
CA ASP A 134 10.42 15.71 -10.52
C ASP A 134 9.09 15.47 -11.27
N PRO A 135 9.10 15.41 -12.61
CA PRO A 135 7.90 15.25 -13.43
C PRO A 135 7.06 14.01 -13.12
N GLY A 136 7.68 12.89 -12.72
CA GLY A 136 6.99 11.63 -12.46
C GLY A 136 6.25 11.64 -11.12
N ARG A 137 6.89 12.20 -10.08
CA ARG A 137 6.28 12.40 -8.77
C ARG A 137 5.16 13.44 -8.82
N ASP A 138 5.39 14.54 -9.55
CA ASP A 138 4.40 15.59 -9.78
C ASP A 138 3.17 15.06 -10.54
N ARG A 139 3.38 14.20 -11.55
CA ARG A 139 2.28 13.54 -12.28
C ARG A 139 1.43 12.64 -11.37
N ALA A 140 2.05 11.73 -10.60
CA ALA A 140 1.32 10.87 -9.68
C ALA A 140 0.53 11.67 -8.64
N HIS A 141 1.09 12.79 -8.15
CA HIS A 141 0.39 13.69 -7.25
C HIS A 141 -0.79 14.39 -7.93
N ARG A 142 -0.62 14.94 -9.14
CA ARG A 142 -1.68 15.65 -9.90
C ARG A 142 -2.82 14.73 -10.33
N GLU A 143 -2.53 13.49 -10.69
CA GLU A 143 -3.55 12.52 -11.09
C GLU A 143 -4.38 12.04 -9.88
N ALA A 144 -3.75 11.78 -8.73
CA ALA A 144 -4.47 11.42 -7.50
C ALA A 144 -5.29 12.58 -6.92
N ALA A 145 -4.73 13.77 -6.97
CA ALA A 145 -5.39 15.03 -6.70
C ALA A 145 -6.72 15.19 -7.46
N ALA A 146 -6.73 14.86 -8.75
CA ALA A 146 -7.91 14.95 -9.60
C ALA A 146 -8.91 13.81 -9.34
N THR A 147 -8.42 12.64 -8.91
CA THR A 147 -9.23 11.44 -8.73
C THR A 147 -9.92 11.39 -7.36
N GLY A 148 -9.34 11.99 -6.31
CA GLY A 148 -9.92 12.01 -4.97
C GLY A 148 -9.83 10.68 -4.22
N LEU A 149 -9.59 10.72 -2.90
CA LEU A 149 -9.42 9.52 -2.08
C LEU A 149 -10.72 8.68 -2.00
N ASP A 150 -11.87 9.32 -2.10
CA ASP A 150 -13.18 8.67 -2.15
C ASP A 150 -13.34 7.77 -3.39
N ALA A 151 -12.86 8.21 -4.56
CA ALA A 151 -12.92 7.40 -5.78
C ALA A 151 -12.05 6.14 -5.69
N TRP A 152 -10.84 6.26 -5.10
CA TRP A 152 -9.96 5.11 -4.82
C TRP A 152 -10.64 4.09 -3.91
N ILE A 153 -11.16 4.54 -2.77
CA ILE A 153 -11.84 3.68 -1.80
C ILE A 153 -13.08 3.04 -2.44
N SER A 154 -13.88 3.83 -3.16
CA SER A 154 -15.07 3.36 -3.87
C SER A 154 -14.74 2.32 -4.94
N ALA A 155 -13.69 2.54 -5.74
CA ALA A 155 -13.21 1.58 -6.74
C ALA A 155 -12.78 0.26 -6.09
N GLY A 156 -11.98 0.33 -5.01
CA GLY A 156 -11.55 -0.85 -4.27
C GLY A 156 -12.73 -1.61 -3.65
N MET A 157 -13.64 -0.90 -2.98
CA MET A 157 -14.84 -1.49 -2.38
C MET A 157 -15.74 -2.18 -3.41
N ARG A 158 -15.85 -1.66 -4.64
CA ARG A 158 -16.59 -2.31 -5.72
C ARG A 158 -15.94 -3.60 -6.22
N ARG A 159 -14.63 -3.81 -6.01
CA ARG A 159 -13.90 -5.02 -6.42
C ARG A 159 -13.84 -6.11 -5.36
N LEU A 160 -14.14 -5.79 -4.11
CA LEU A 160 -14.24 -6.82 -3.06
C LEU A 160 -15.46 -7.72 -3.24
N ARG A 161 -15.28 -9.01 -2.96
CA ARG A 161 -16.41 -9.91 -2.64
C ARG A 161 -17.07 -9.50 -1.32
N GLN A 162 -18.25 -10.05 -1.04
CA GLN A 162 -18.87 -9.86 0.28
C GLN A 162 -17.95 -10.38 1.40
N GLY A 163 -17.77 -9.59 2.46
CA GLY A 163 -16.87 -9.90 3.57
C GLY A 163 -15.37 -9.77 3.28
N GLY A 164 -14.99 -9.46 2.03
CA GLY A 164 -13.60 -9.14 1.66
C GLY A 164 -13.11 -7.86 2.35
N ALA A 165 -11.79 -7.69 2.41
CA ALA A 165 -11.16 -6.61 3.16
C ALA A 165 -10.47 -5.58 2.24
N ILE A 166 -10.75 -4.30 2.48
CA ILE A 166 -9.94 -3.20 1.95
C ILE A 166 -8.87 -2.86 2.99
N VAL A 167 -7.63 -2.66 2.56
CA VAL A 167 -6.51 -2.26 3.42
C VAL A 167 -5.84 -1.04 2.82
N ILE A 168 -5.69 0.01 3.62
CA ILE A 168 -5.25 1.34 3.18
C ILE A 168 -4.12 1.78 4.10
N VAL A 169 -3.03 2.29 3.51
CA VAL A 169 -2.06 3.10 4.25
C VAL A 169 -2.17 4.54 3.76
N HIS A 170 -2.22 5.50 4.68
CA HIS A 170 -2.26 6.92 4.34
C HIS A 170 -1.65 7.81 5.41
N ARG A 171 -1.45 9.09 5.09
CA ARG A 171 -1.25 10.17 6.08
C ARG A 171 -2.39 10.22 7.09
N ALA A 172 -2.04 10.30 8.38
CA ALA A 172 -3.01 10.28 9.47
C ALA A 172 -4.03 11.44 9.41
N GLU A 173 -3.64 12.62 8.91
CA GLU A 173 -4.54 13.77 8.74
C GLU A 173 -5.73 13.51 7.80
N ARG A 174 -5.61 12.50 6.91
CA ARG A 174 -6.65 12.11 5.95
C ARG A 174 -7.61 11.05 6.50
N LEU A 175 -7.45 10.65 7.77
CA LEU A 175 -8.27 9.60 8.39
C LEU A 175 -9.77 9.92 8.34
N ALA A 176 -10.16 11.17 8.54
CA ALA A 176 -11.56 11.57 8.48
C ALA A 176 -12.19 11.27 7.11
N GLU A 177 -11.46 11.52 6.01
CA GLU A 177 -11.92 11.25 4.65
C GLU A 177 -11.98 9.75 4.35
N ILE A 178 -11.02 8.96 4.86
CA ILE A 178 -11.07 7.50 4.75
C ILE A 178 -12.33 6.96 5.43
N LEU A 179 -12.60 7.40 6.66
CA LEU A 179 -13.76 6.95 7.42
C LEU A 179 -15.07 7.38 6.77
N ALA A 180 -15.13 8.59 6.23
CA ALA A 180 -16.29 9.06 5.48
C ALA A 180 -16.57 8.18 4.25
N ALA A 181 -15.55 7.83 3.47
CA ALA A 181 -15.70 6.99 2.28
C ALA A 181 -16.04 5.52 2.58
N LEU A 182 -15.65 5.03 3.76
CA LEU A 182 -15.98 3.68 4.23
C LEU A 182 -17.34 3.58 4.94
N ASN A 183 -17.90 4.70 5.36
CA ASN A 183 -19.17 4.75 6.09
C ASN A 183 -20.33 4.30 5.20
N GLY A 184 -21.00 3.22 5.58
CA GLY A 184 -22.08 2.60 4.81
C GLY A 184 -21.68 1.29 4.13
N PRO A 185 -20.75 1.28 3.14
CA PRO A 185 -20.41 0.06 2.41
C PRO A 185 -19.52 -0.91 3.20
N ALA A 186 -18.87 -0.47 4.28
CA ALA A 186 -17.97 -1.28 5.10
C ALA A 186 -18.31 -1.18 6.61
N GLY A 187 -17.79 -2.15 7.36
CA GLY A 187 -17.74 -2.14 8.81
C GLY A 187 -16.56 -3.00 9.29
N ALA A 188 -16.52 -3.35 10.58
CA ALA A 188 -15.33 -3.98 11.17
C ALA A 188 -14.05 -3.18 10.84
N ILE A 189 -14.14 -1.86 11.03
CA ILE A 189 -13.05 -0.95 10.68
C ILE A 189 -11.98 -1.06 11.76
N GLU A 190 -10.75 -1.32 11.35
CA GLU A 190 -9.58 -1.50 12.18
C GLU A 190 -8.58 -0.41 11.85
N ILE A 191 -8.18 0.39 12.84
CA ILE A 191 -7.27 1.52 12.68
C ILE A 191 -6.01 1.27 13.48
N LEU A 192 -4.86 1.24 12.83
CA LEU A 192 -3.55 1.23 13.47
C LEU A 192 -2.78 2.52 13.13
N PRO A 193 -2.63 3.44 14.09
CA PRO A 193 -1.76 4.60 13.91
C PRO A 193 -0.29 4.17 13.88
N LEU A 194 0.50 4.78 12.99
CA LEU A 194 1.95 4.67 13.00
C LEU A 194 2.53 6.00 13.48
N VAL A 195 3.25 5.96 14.60
CA VAL A 195 3.89 7.15 15.18
C VAL A 195 5.39 7.09 14.90
N PRO A 196 6.02 8.18 14.44
CA PRO A 196 7.44 8.15 14.12
C PRO A 196 8.28 7.80 15.36
N ARG A 197 7.92 8.38 16.52
CA ARG A 197 8.58 8.18 17.82
C ARG A 197 7.53 8.30 18.92
N ALA A 198 7.80 7.73 20.09
CA ALA A 198 6.90 7.81 21.23
C ALA A 198 6.58 9.27 21.62
N GLY A 199 5.32 9.54 21.95
CA GLY A 199 4.83 10.88 22.32
C GLY A 199 4.67 11.86 21.15
N ARG A 200 4.91 11.44 19.90
CA ARG A 200 4.64 12.24 18.71
C ARG A 200 3.26 11.89 18.13
N PRO A 201 2.58 12.85 17.47
CA PRO A 201 1.40 12.55 16.67
C PRO A 201 1.71 11.49 15.60
N ALA A 202 0.72 10.66 15.29
CA ALA A 202 0.81 9.74 14.17
C ALA A 202 0.91 10.53 12.86
N ASN A 203 1.85 10.15 11.99
CA ASN A 203 1.98 10.75 10.65
C ASN A 203 1.47 9.81 9.55
N ARG A 204 1.25 8.53 9.88
CA ARG A 204 0.62 7.54 9.03
C ARG A 204 -0.45 6.76 9.81
N VAL A 205 -1.38 6.19 9.07
CA VAL A 205 -2.41 5.30 9.58
C VAL A 205 -2.60 4.15 8.61
N LEU A 206 -2.74 2.95 9.17
CA LEU A 206 -3.24 1.78 8.48
C LEU A 206 -4.72 1.62 8.82
N VAL A 207 -5.55 1.45 7.81
CA VAL A 207 -6.98 1.23 7.98
C VAL A 207 -7.36 -0.05 7.23
N ARG A 208 -8.00 -0.98 7.93
CA ARG A 208 -8.63 -2.15 7.32
C ARG A 208 -10.12 -2.09 7.55
N ALA A 209 -10.92 -2.44 6.55
CA ALA A 209 -12.36 -2.52 6.71
C ALA A 209 -12.92 -3.66 5.88
N ARG A 210 -14.06 -4.22 6.29
CA ARG A 210 -14.69 -5.34 5.60
C ARG A 210 -15.96 -4.93 4.90
N LYS A 211 -16.08 -5.27 3.63
CA LYS A 211 -17.28 -5.03 2.83
C LYS A 211 -18.48 -5.73 3.44
N THR A 212 -19.60 -5.00 3.50
CA THR A 212 -20.92 -5.46 3.98
C THR A 212 -20.95 -6.04 5.39
N ARG A 213 -19.88 -5.87 6.19
CA ARG A 213 -19.89 -6.24 7.61
C ARG A 213 -20.48 -5.11 8.44
N ARG A 214 -21.20 -5.48 9.51
CA ARG A 214 -21.71 -4.55 10.52
C ARG A 214 -21.10 -4.96 11.87
N ALA A 215 -19.93 -4.42 12.15
CA ALA A 215 -19.25 -4.60 13.42
C ALA A 215 -18.61 -3.26 13.83
N PRO A 216 -18.42 -3.02 15.14
CA PRO A 216 -17.81 -1.79 15.64
C PRO A 216 -16.43 -1.55 15.05
N LEU A 217 -16.03 -0.28 15.08
CA LEU A 217 -14.66 0.13 14.79
C LEU A 217 -13.75 -0.23 15.97
N SER A 218 -12.52 -0.66 15.67
CA SER A 218 -11.44 -0.87 16.63
C SER A 218 -10.28 0.07 16.33
N LEU A 219 -9.84 0.82 17.34
CA LEU A 219 -8.65 1.65 17.29
C LEU A 219 -7.55 0.97 18.12
N TYR A 220 -6.46 0.61 17.47
CA TYR A 220 -5.33 -0.05 18.11
C TYR A 220 -4.37 0.96 18.75
N ASN A 221 -3.58 0.45 19.70
CA ASN A 221 -2.43 1.19 20.20
C ASN A 221 -1.49 1.54 19.04
N PRO A 222 -0.88 2.74 19.05
CA PRO A 222 0.01 3.16 17.98
C PRO A 222 1.25 2.28 17.91
N LEU A 223 1.66 1.92 16.69
CA LEU A 223 2.96 1.30 16.44
C LEU A 223 4.02 2.40 16.36
N THR A 224 5.00 2.36 17.25
CA THR A 224 6.13 3.32 17.24
C THR A 224 7.20 2.85 16.27
N ILE A 225 7.53 3.67 15.28
CA ILE A 225 8.48 3.32 14.21
C ILE A 225 9.91 3.28 14.73
N HIS A 226 10.35 4.34 15.43
CA HIS A 226 11.73 4.48 15.88
C HIS A 226 11.87 4.58 17.41
N GLU A 227 12.95 4.00 17.93
CA GLU A 227 13.39 4.11 19.33
C GLU A 227 14.06 5.45 19.64
N GLY A 228 13.86 5.95 20.85
CA GLY A 228 14.49 7.19 21.33
C GLY A 228 13.82 8.47 20.81
N LYS A 229 14.34 9.62 21.25
CA LYS A 229 13.77 10.95 20.94
C LYS A 229 14.24 11.56 19.62
N SER A 230 15.39 11.12 19.11
CA SER A 230 16.05 11.58 17.88
C SER A 230 16.93 10.47 17.32
N HIS A 231 17.41 10.62 16.07
CA HIS A 231 18.46 9.75 15.54
C HIS A 231 19.79 10.10 16.22
N ILE A 232 20.46 9.10 16.81
CA ILE A 232 21.67 9.31 17.62
C ILE A 232 22.92 8.75 16.93
N ARG A 233 22.76 7.82 15.98
CA ARG A 233 23.85 7.21 15.20
C ARG A 233 23.43 6.97 13.76
N ASP A 234 24.42 6.78 12.87
CA ASP A 234 24.17 6.29 11.52
C ASP A 234 23.70 4.84 11.58
N GLY A 235 22.43 4.62 11.22
CA GLY A 235 21.75 3.33 11.28
C GLY A 235 20.24 3.51 11.46
N ASP A 236 19.49 2.42 11.32
CA ASP A 236 18.05 2.44 11.57
C ASP A 236 17.76 2.25 13.06
N ASP A 237 17.19 3.27 13.70
CA ASP A 237 16.71 3.18 15.08
C ASP A 237 15.31 2.51 15.14
N TYR A 238 15.02 1.48 14.35
CA TYR A 238 13.69 0.86 14.36
C TYR A 238 13.41 0.13 15.67
N THR A 239 12.16 0.21 16.16
CA THR A 239 11.72 -0.64 17.27
C THR A 239 11.70 -2.11 16.87
N GLU A 240 11.74 -3.02 17.84
CA GLU A 240 11.76 -4.48 17.59
C GLU A 240 10.59 -4.95 16.70
N ASP A 241 9.37 -4.46 16.96
CA ASP A 241 8.19 -4.80 16.16
C ASP A 241 8.32 -4.30 14.71
N VAL A 242 8.98 -3.17 14.50
CA VAL A 242 9.21 -2.60 13.18
C VAL A 242 10.32 -3.34 12.44
N VAL A 243 11.34 -3.83 13.15
CA VAL A 243 12.35 -4.73 12.57
C VAL A 243 11.68 -6.01 12.06
N LYS A 244 10.79 -6.63 12.85
CA LYS A 244 10.04 -7.82 12.42
C LYS A 244 9.27 -7.57 11.11
N VAL A 245 8.68 -6.39 10.96
CA VAL A 245 7.97 -6.01 9.72
C VAL A 245 8.93 -5.68 8.58
N LEU A 246 9.83 -4.73 8.76
CA LEU A 246 10.66 -4.13 7.70
C LEU A 246 11.88 -4.97 7.33
N ARG A 247 12.29 -5.91 8.19
CA ARG A 247 13.49 -6.74 8.01
C ARG A 247 13.18 -8.22 7.99
N GLU A 248 12.09 -8.70 8.58
CA GLU A 248 11.79 -10.14 8.65
C GLU A 248 10.53 -10.56 7.90
N LEU A 249 9.81 -9.60 7.32
CA LEU A 249 8.54 -9.83 6.60
C LEU A 249 7.47 -10.47 7.51
N SER A 250 7.43 -10.07 8.78
CA SER A 250 6.39 -10.50 9.70
C SER A 250 5.07 -9.76 9.44
N GLY A 251 3.95 -10.45 9.66
CA GLY A 251 2.64 -9.81 9.68
C GLY A 251 2.43 -9.03 10.98
N LEU A 252 1.59 -8.00 10.95
CA LEU A 252 1.14 -7.31 12.14
C LEU A 252 0.02 -8.12 12.79
N LEU A 253 0.38 -8.90 13.82
CA LEU A 253 -0.57 -9.59 14.67
C LEU A 253 -1.07 -8.60 15.72
N LEU A 254 -2.21 -7.99 15.44
CA LEU A 254 -2.88 -7.12 16.39
C LEU A 254 -3.60 -8.00 17.39
N ASN A 255 -3.15 -7.98 18.64
CA ASN A 255 -3.85 -8.63 19.73
C ASN A 255 -5.23 -8.00 19.87
N SER A 256 -6.22 -8.66 19.30
CA SER A 256 -7.62 -8.46 19.65
C SER A 256 -7.80 -9.27 20.93
N ARG A 257 -7.91 -8.59 22.08
CA ARG A 257 -8.34 -9.28 23.30
C ARG A 257 -9.73 -9.87 23.08
#